data_AF-A0A4Q7FL13-F1
#
_entry.id   AF-A0A4Q7FL13-F1
#
_cell.length_a   1.000
_cell.length_b   1.000
_cell.length_c   1.000
_cell.angle_alpha   90.00
_cell.angle_beta   90.00
_cell.angle_gamma   90.00
#
_symmetry.space_group_name_H-M   'P 1'
#
loop_
_entity.id
_entity.type
_entity.pdbx_description
1 polymer ?
#
loop_
_entity_poly.entity_id
_entity_poly.type
_entity_poly.pdbx_seq_one_letter_code
_entity_poly.pdbx_strand_id
1 'polypeptide(L)' 'ETAPYATGGVYVNFMPEDESDRVSGAYGPNYARLAALKAQYDPGNLFRLNQNVLPAAAQRPAA' A
#
# COMPACT_ATOMS: atom_id res chain seq x y z
N GLU A 1 5.13 -25.98 -8.82
CA GLU A 1 4.81 -24.73 -8.09
C GLU A 1 6.06 -24.25 -7.35
N THR A 2 6.40 -22.96 -7.44
CA THR A 2 7.62 -22.39 -6.84
C THR A 2 7.37 -21.70 -5.50
N ALA A 3 6.10 -21.56 -5.08
CA ALA A 3 5.70 -20.87 -3.86
C ALA A 3 6.44 -21.31 -2.57
N PRO A 4 6.75 -22.60 -2.34
CA PRO A 4 7.53 -23.02 -1.16
C PRO A 4 8.98 -22.51 -1.13
N TYR A 5 9.51 -22.07 -2.27
CA TYR A 5 10.87 -21.54 -2.42
C TYR A 5 10.89 -20.01 -2.51
N ALA A 6 9.73 -19.34 -2.38
CA ALA A 6 9.62 -17.91 -2.43
C ALA A 6 9.83 -17.26 -1.06
N THR A 7 10.31 -16.02 -1.04
CA THR A 7 10.49 -15.23 0.20
C THR A 7 9.20 -14.63 0.74
N GLY A 8 8.07 -14.79 0.05
CA GLY A 8 6.76 -14.28 0.45
C GLY A 8 6.55 -12.78 0.25
N GLY A 9 7.56 -12.04 -0.21
CA GLY A 9 7.47 -10.62 -0.53
C GLY A 9 7.02 -10.36 -1.97
N VAL A 10 6.34 -9.24 -2.20
CA VAL A 10 5.92 -8.80 -3.53
C VAL A 10 6.76 -7.60 -3.95
N TYR A 11 7.26 -7.60 -5.18
CA TYR A 11 7.90 -6.42 -5.75
C TYR A 11 6.83 -5.52 -6.36
N VAL A 12 6.63 -4.35 -5.76
CA VAL A 12 5.49 -3.46 -6.05
C VAL A 12 5.37 -3.06 -7.53
N ASN A 13 6.48 -2.96 -8.26
CA ASN A 13 6.47 -2.59 -9.68
C ASN A 13 6.02 -3.73 -10.63
N PHE A 14 5.91 -4.97 -10.13
CA PHE A 14 5.36 -6.11 -10.87
C PHE A 14 4.00 -6.56 -10.33
N MET A 15 3.35 -5.75 -9.49
CA MET A 15 2.03 -6.07 -8.95
C MET A 15 0.94 -5.61 -9.94
N PRO A 16 0.04 -6.51 -10.38
CA PRO A 16 -1.02 -6.15 -11.31
C PRO A 16 -2.07 -5.26 -10.62
N GLU A 17 -2.80 -4.49 -11.41
CA GLU A 17 -3.70 -3.42 -10.94
C GLU A 17 -4.89 -3.97 -10.12
N ASP A 18 -5.31 -5.21 -10.39
CA ASP A 18 -6.37 -5.94 -9.69
C ASP A 18 -5.96 -6.45 -8.29
N GLU A 19 -4.68 -6.41 -7.92
CA GLU A 19 -4.18 -6.75 -6.58
C GLU A 19 -4.10 -5.55 -5.62
N SER A 20 -4.80 -4.45 -5.91
CA SER A 20 -4.87 -3.22 -5.10
C SER A 20 -5.18 -3.47 -3.61
N ASP A 21 -5.95 -4.50 -3.28
CA ASP A 21 -6.28 -4.86 -1.89
C ASP A 21 -5.08 -5.43 -1.10
N ARG A 22 -3.98 -5.74 -1.77
CA ARG A 22 -2.74 -6.32 -1.20
C ARG A 22 -1.60 -5.31 -1.09
N VAL A 23 -1.84 -4.04 -1.41
CA VAL A 23 -0.83 -2.97 -1.38
C VAL A 23 -0.17 -2.85 -0.01
N SER A 24 -0.91 -3.00 1.09
CA SER A 24 -0.36 -3.00 2.44
C SER A 24 0.65 -4.13 2.67
N GLY A 25 0.40 -5.32 2.11
CA GLY A 25 1.29 -6.46 2.16
C GLY A 25 2.59 -6.25 1.37
N ALA A 26 2.53 -5.54 0.24
CA ALA A 26 3.70 -5.22 -0.57
C ALA A 26 4.69 -4.27 0.14
N TYR A 27 4.16 -3.32 0.92
CA TYR A 27 5.00 -2.39 1.70
C TYR A 27 5.36 -2.92 3.10
N GLY A 28 4.65 -3.95 3.58
CA GLY A 28 4.92 -4.62 4.84
C GLY A 28 4.99 -3.65 6.03
N PRO A 29 5.99 -3.80 6.94
CA PRO A 29 6.12 -2.95 8.12
C PRO A 29 6.22 -1.44 7.83
N ASN A 30 6.65 -1.05 6.61
CA ASN A 30 6.81 0.35 6.24
C ASN A 30 5.48 1.05 5.92
N TYR A 31 4.40 0.30 5.69
CA TYR A 31 3.12 0.86 5.27
C TYR A 31 2.60 1.95 6.22
N ALA A 32 2.69 1.73 7.53
CA ALA A 32 2.24 2.69 8.53
C ALA A 32 2.98 4.03 8.44
N ARG A 33 4.30 3.99 8.22
CA ARG A 33 5.13 5.18 8.06
C ARG A 33 4.79 5.91 6.75
N LEU A 34 4.60 5.16 5.66
CA LEU A 34 4.20 5.73 4.36
C LEU A 34 2.83 6.39 4.43
N ALA A 35 1.87 5.79 5.12
CA ALA A 35 0.54 6.36 5.32
C ALA A 35 0.57 7.65 6.15
N ALA A 36 1.44 7.73 7.17
CA ALA A 36 1.65 8.95 7.96
C ALA A 36 2.28 10.07 7.10
N LEU A 37 3.29 9.75 6.30
CA LEU A 37 3.90 10.70 5.36
C LEU A 37 2.88 11.15 4.30
N LYS A 38 2.10 10.24 3.74
CA LYS A 38 1.04 10.57 2.77
C LYS A 38 -0.01 11.49 3.38
N ALA A 39 -0.37 11.30 4.65
CA ALA A 39 -1.25 12.24 5.35
C ALA A 39 -0.64 13.64 5.53
N GLN A 40 0.68 13.75 5.66
CA GLN A 40 1.37 15.04 5.77
C GLN A 40 1.45 15.77 4.42
N TYR A 41 1.75 15.05 3.34
CA TYR A 41 2.07 15.66 2.04
C TYR A 41 0.93 15.61 1.02
N ASP A 42 0.00 14.66 1.14
CA ASP A 42 -1.15 14.48 0.26
C ASP A 42 -2.40 14.02 1.04
N PRO A 43 -2.91 14.85 1.99
CA PRO A 43 -4.05 14.49 2.83
C PRO A 43 -5.33 14.23 2.03
N GLY A 44 -5.48 14.86 0.86
CA GLY A 44 -6.62 14.68 -0.04
C GLY A 44 -6.50 13.46 -0.96
N ASN A 45 -5.40 12.72 -0.89
CA ASN A 45 -5.10 11.57 -1.75
C ASN A 45 -5.22 11.91 -3.25
N LEU A 46 -4.72 13.08 -3.67
CA LEU A 46 -4.73 13.53 -5.06
C LEU A 46 -3.85 12.63 -5.93
N PHE A 47 -2.69 12.22 -5.41
CA PHE A 47 -1.75 11.34 -6.10
C PHE A 47 -2.06 9.88 -5.76
N ARG A 48 -3.07 9.31 -6.42
CA ARG A 48 -3.64 7.99 -6.08
C ARG A 48 -3.53 6.93 -7.18
N LEU A 49 -2.62 7.13 -8.13
CA LEU A 49 -2.37 6.17 -9.20
C LEU A 49 -1.45 5.04 -8.72
N ASN A 50 -1.48 3.91 -9.43
CA ASN A 50 -0.68 2.72 -9.15
C ASN A 50 -1.03 2.07 -7.80
N GLN A 51 -0.04 1.45 -7.14
CA GLN A 51 -0.17 0.80 -5.84
C GLN A 51 -0.27 1.84 -4.71
N ASN A 52 -1.43 2.49 -4.64
CA ASN A 52 -1.66 3.65 -3.81
C ASN A 52 -1.64 3.34 -2.30
N VAL A 53 -0.91 4.13 -1.53
CA VAL A 53 -0.98 4.13 -0.06
C VAL A 53 -2.04 5.13 0.40
N LEU A 54 -3.03 4.68 1.16
CA LEU A 54 -4.04 5.59 1.70
C LEU A 54 -3.45 6.47 2.82
N PRO A 55 -3.73 7.79 2.84
CA PRO A 55 -3.38 8.64 3.97
C PRO A 55 -3.95 8.07 5.28
N ALA A 56 -3.18 8.11 6.37
CA ALA A 56 -3.62 7.56 7.66
C ALA A 56 -4.97 8.14 8.13
N ALA A 57 -5.25 9.41 7.83
CA ALA A 57 -6.53 10.05 8.16
C ALA A 57 -7.73 9.43 7.41
N ALA A 58 -7.51 8.92 6.19
CA ALA A 58 -8.51 8.26 5.36
C ALA A 58 -8.74 6.78 5.72
N GLN A 59 -7.88 6.20 6.57
CA GLN A 59 -8.00 4.81 7.03
C GLN A 59 -8.90 4.67 8.28
N ARG A 60 -9.31 5.78 8.91
CA ARG A 60 -10.26 5.71 10.02
C ARG A 60 -11.66 5.43 9.45
N PRO A 61 -12.36 4.38 9.92
CA PRO A 61 -13.75 4.20 9.54
C PRO A 61 -14.54 5.42 10.00
N ALA A 62 -15.41 5.94 9.13
CA ALA A 62 -16.39 6.93 9.53
C ALA A 62 -17.23 6.32 10.67
N ALA A 63 -17.27 7.02 11.81
CA ALA A 63 -18.12 6.66 12.93
C ALA A 63 -19.60 6.75 12.55
#